data_AF-A0A2K3MHU5-F1
#
_entry.id   AF-A0A2K3MHU5-F1
#
_cell.length_a   1.000
_cell.length_b   1.000
_cell.length_c   1.000
_cell.angle_alpha   90.00
_cell.angle_beta   90.00
_cell.angle_gamma   90.00
#
_symmetry.space_group_name_H-M   'P 1'
#
loop_
_entity.id
_entity.type
_entity.pdbx_description
1 polymer ?
#
loop_
_entity_poly.entity_id
_entity_poly.type
_entity_poly.pdbx_seq_one_letter_code
_entity_poly.pdbx_strand_id
1 'polypeptide(L)'
;GMNTGIQDAHNLAWKVASVIKGIAPTSMLNTYDMERRPISVFNTRLSLENYRAAMSVPATLGLNPTVANTVHKVIINGVGSILPSGLQRLALDGIFAIGRAQLSESVLNESNPLGSSRLAKLRHIFEEGKSLQLQFPAEDLGF
;
A
#
# COMPACT_ATOMS: atom_id res chain seq x y z
N GLY A 1 8.29 0.40 7.56
CA GLY A 1 9.21 1.35 6.91
C GLY A 1 10.04 2.08 7.93
N MET A 2 9.49 3.16 8.51
CA MET A 2 10.18 4.01 9.49
C MET A 2 10.78 3.24 10.68
N ASN A 3 9.99 2.43 11.39
CA ASN A 3 10.47 1.64 12.54
C ASN A 3 11.61 0.68 12.16
N THR A 4 11.47 -0.01 11.02
CA THR A 4 12.50 -0.90 10.48
C THR A 4 13.82 -0.15 10.27
N GLY A 5 13.77 1.06 9.71
CA GLY A 5 14.95 1.91 9.52
C GLY A 5 15.60 2.38 10.83
N ILE A 6 14.79 2.73 11.84
CA ILE A 6 15.31 3.11 13.17
C ILE A 6 16.06 1.94 13.80
N GLN A 7 15.51 0.73 13.74
CA GLN A 7 16.16 -0.47 14.27
C GLN A 7 17.40 -0.88 13.49
N ASP A 8 17.41 -0.71 12.17
CA ASP A 8 18.60 -0.94 11.35
C ASP A 8 19.74 -0.02 11.77
N ALA A 9 19.44 1.27 11.97
CA ALA A 9 20.41 2.24 12.47
C ALA A 9 20.91 1.88 13.87
N HIS A 10 20.00 1.51 14.78
CA HIS A 10 20.33 1.07 16.14
C HIS A 10 21.26 -0.16 16.14
N ASN A 11 20.96 -1.17 15.31
CA ASN A 11 21.77 -2.39 15.17
C ASN A 11 23.17 -2.10 14.60
N LEU A 12 23.26 -1.24 13.58
CA LEU A 12 24.52 -1.00 12.88
C LEU A 12 25.46 -0.03 13.62
N ALA A 13 24.91 0.99 14.28
CA ALA A 13 25.69 2.07 14.89
C ALA A 13 26.74 1.57 15.89
N TRP A 14 26.36 0.67 16.81
CA TRP A 14 27.29 0.15 17.81
C TRP A 14 28.34 -0.80 17.21
N LYS A 15 27.98 -1.57 16.16
CA LYS A 15 28.91 -2.47 15.47
C LYS A 15 30.01 -1.67 14.78
N VAL A 16 29.64 -0.61 14.07
CA VAL A 16 30.59 0.31 13.44
C VAL A 16 31.49 0.97 14.48
N ALA A 17 30.92 1.47 15.58
CA ALA A 17 31.69 2.08 16.66
C ALA A 17 32.71 1.09 17.28
N SER A 18 32.32 -0.17 17.44
CA SER A 18 33.18 -1.23 18.01
C SER A 18 34.34 -1.59 17.08
N VAL A 19 34.11 -1.62 15.76
CA VAL A 19 35.16 -1.85 14.77
C VAL A 19 36.15 -0.69 14.72
N ILE A 20 35.67 0.56 14.68
CA ILE A 20 36.53 1.75 14.68
C ILE A 20 37.42 1.81 15.93
N LYS A 21 36.90 1.41 17.08
CA LYS A 21 37.64 1.37 18.35
C LYS A 21 38.56 0.15 18.48
N GLY A 22 38.59 -0.75 17.50
CA GLY A 22 39.37 -1.99 17.57
C GLY A 22 38.86 -3.01 18.59
N ILE A 23 37.63 -2.86 19.10
CA ILE A 23 37.00 -3.75 20.08
C ILE A 23 36.47 -5.02 19.39
N ALA A 24 35.97 -4.89 18.16
CA ALA A 24 35.42 -5.98 17.38
C ALA A 24 36.10 -6.09 16.00
N PRO A 25 36.20 -7.31 15.43
CA PRO A 25 36.72 -7.49 14.08
C PRO A 25 35.76 -6.91 13.04
N THR A 26 36.27 -6.55 11.85
CA THR A 26 35.45 -6.05 10.73
C THR A 26 34.37 -7.05 10.29
N SER A 27 34.59 -8.35 10.49
CA SER A 27 33.60 -9.40 10.23
C SER A 27 32.33 -9.27 11.07
N MET A 28 32.35 -8.54 12.19
CA MET A 28 31.15 -8.19 12.97
C MET A 28 30.11 -7.44 12.13
N LEU A 29 30.54 -6.65 11.13
CA LEU A 29 29.62 -5.94 10.25
C LEU A 29 28.83 -6.89 9.33
N ASN A 30 29.36 -8.08 9.05
CA ASN A 30 28.65 -9.07 8.22
C ASN A 30 27.36 -9.57 8.90
N THR A 31 27.29 -9.51 10.24
CA THR A 31 26.09 -9.96 10.95
C THR A 31 24.92 -9.00 10.77
N TYR A 32 25.15 -7.73 10.40
CA TYR A 32 24.06 -6.78 10.12
C TYR A 32 23.11 -7.32 9.04
N ASP A 33 23.63 -7.77 7.89
CA ASP A 33 22.78 -8.31 6.83
C ASP A 33 22.08 -9.60 7.29
N MET A 34 22.80 -10.50 7.96
CA MET A 34 22.24 -11.75 8.49
C MET A 34 21.07 -11.50 9.46
N GLU A 35 21.18 -10.49 10.30
CA GLU A 35 20.17 -10.13 11.32
C GLU A 35 19.01 -9.32 10.73
N ARG A 36 19.29 -8.36 9.81
CA ARG A 36 18.31 -7.35 9.38
C ARG A 36 17.64 -7.64 8.05
N ARG A 37 18.26 -8.42 7.16
CA ARG A 37 17.66 -8.81 5.87
C ARG A 37 16.36 -9.63 6.04
N PRO A 38 16.28 -10.64 6.93
CA PRO A 38 15.04 -11.39 7.14
C PRO A 38 13.87 -10.50 7.60
N ILE A 39 14.14 -9.54 8.50
CA ILE A 39 13.15 -8.57 8.99
C ILE A 39 12.68 -7.65 7.86
N SER A 40 13.60 -7.16 7.03
CA SER A 40 13.25 -6.30 5.89
C SER A 40 12.38 -7.03 4.86
N VAL A 41 12.71 -8.28 4.54
CA VAL A 41 11.91 -9.13 3.64
C VAL A 41 10.52 -9.38 4.23
N PHE A 42 10.45 -9.73 5.51
CA PHE A 42 9.18 -9.97 6.21
C PHE A 42 8.29 -8.71 6.19
N ASN A 43 8.82 -7.57 6.62
CA ASN A 43 8.09 -6.31 6.66
C ASN A 43 7.63 -5.84 5.28
N THR A 44 8.44 -6.08 4.24
CA THR A 44 8.07 -5.77 2.85
C THR A 44 6.91 -6.64 2.38
N ARG A 45 6.97 -7.94 2.64
CA ARG A 45 5.89 -8.88 2.31
C ARG A 45 4.59 -8.51 3.03
N LEU A 46 4.66 -8.27 4.33
CA LEU A 46 3.51 -7.86 5.14
C LEU A 46 2.92 -6.53 4.65
N SER A 47 3.78 -5.55 4.29
CA SER A 47 3.31 -4.28 3.73
C SER A 47 2.55 -4.47 2.41
N LEU A 48 3.01 -5.38 1.55
CA LEU A 48 2.31 -5.70 0.30
C LEU A 48 0.97 -6.41 0.55
N GLU A 49 0.92 -7.32 1.51
CA GLU A 49 -0.32 -8.00 1.93
C GLU A 49 -1.34 -6.99 2.49
N ASN A 50 -0.91 -6.10 3.39
CA ASN A 50 -1.74 -5.03 3.94
C ASN A 50 -2.24 -4.09 2.85
N TYR A 51 -1.38 -3.70 1.89
CA TYR A 51 -1.79 -2.90 0.75
C TYR A 51 -2.88 -3.61 -0.08
N ARG A 52 -2.68 -4.88 -0.43
CA ARG A 52 -3.67 -5.66 -1.20
C ARG A 52 -4.99 -5.79 -0.46
N ALA A 53 -4.94 -6.03 0.84
CA ALA A 53 -6.12 -6.12 1.69
C ALA A 53 -6.88 -4.78 1.75
N ALA A 54 -6.16 -3.66 1.93
CA ALA A 54 -6.76 -2.32 1.90
C ALA A 54 -7.41 -2.01 0.54
N MET A 55 -6.77 -2.42 -0.56
CA MET A 55 -7.30 -2.20 -1.92
C MET A 55 -8.47 -3.11 -2.31
N SER A 56 -8.77 -4.15 -1.51
CA SER A 56 -9.89 -5.05 -1.78
C SER A 56 -11.26 -4.35 -1.70
N VAL A 57 -11.42 -3.39 -0.79
CA VAL A 57 -12.65 -2.61 -0.59
C VAL A 57 -12.99 -1.74 -1.81
N PRO A 58 -12.12 -0.81 -2.25
CA PRO A 58 -12.39 -0.01 -3.45
C PRO A 58 -12.51 -0.88 -4.71
N ALA A 59 -11.71 -1.95 -4.84
CA ALA A 59 -11.84 -2.87 -5.97
C ALA A 59 -13.23 -3.55 -6.03
N THR A 60 -13.77 -3.95 -4.87
CA THR A 60 -15.12 -4.53 -4.76
C THR A 60 -16.21 -3.53 -5.14
N LEU A 61 -15.99 -2.25 -4.82
CA LEU A 61 -16.88 -1.15 -5.22
C LEU A 61 -16.81 -0.79 -6.70
N GLY A 62 -15.99 -1.48 -7.50
CA GLY A 62 -15.77 -1.15 -8.91
C GLY A 62 -14.79 0.01 -9.12
N LEU A 63 -14.15 0.49 -8.05
CA LEU A 63 -13.10 1.50 -8.08
C LEU A 63 -11.74 0.81 -8.16
N ASN A 64 -11.45 0.23 -9.32
CA ASN A 64 -10.21 -0.48 -9.51
C ASN A 64 -9.02 0.50 -9.53
N PRO A 65 -8.02 0.36 -8.63
CA PRO A 65 -6.87 1.25 -8.58
C PRO A 65 -5.99 1.22 -9.84
N THR A 66 -6.01 0.13 -10.61
CA THR A 66 -5.33 0.05 -11.91
C THR A 66 -5.95 1.02 -12.92
N VAL A 67 -7.26 1.25 -12.86
CA VAL A 67 -7.93 2.25 -13.71
C VAL A 67 -7.47 3.65 -13.33
N ALA A 68 -7.44 3.98 -12.03
CA ALA A 68 -6.92 5.27 -11.56
C ALA A 68 -5.47 5.51 -11.98
N ASN A 69 -4.60 4.50 -11.88
CA ASN A 69 -3.21 4.58 -12.32
C ASN A 69 -3.06 4.72 -13.84
N THR A 70 -3.95 4.10 -14.62
CA THR A 70 -3.94 4.21 -16.09
C THR A 70 -4.37 5.60 -16.53
N VAL A 71 -5.42 6.15 -15.91
CA VAL A 71 -5.89 7.53 -16.15
C VAL A 71 -4.79 8.54 -15.90
N HIS A 72 -4.10 8.40 -14.76
CA HIS A 72 -2.98 9.27 -14.42
C HIS A 72 -1.84 9.19 -15.45
N LYS A 73 -1.47 7.98 -15.90
CA LYS A 73 -0.43 7.78 -16.92
C LYS A 73 -0.80 8.35 -18.29
N VAL A 74 -2.03 8.14 -18.74
CA VAL A 74 -2.48 8.59 -20.08
C VAL A 74 -2.58 10.12 -20.15
N ILE A 75 -3.01 10.75 -19.05
CA ILE A 75 -3.21 12.20 -19.00
C ILE A 75 -1.89 12.95 -18.84
N ILE A 76 -0.96 12.43 -18.03
CA ILE A 76 0.29 13.14 -17.71
C ILE A 76 1.43 12.74 -18.66
N ASN A 77 1.57 11.46 -18.99
CA ASN A 77 2.72 10.94 -19.74
C ASN A 77 2.38 10.48 -21.16
N GLY A 78 1.09 10.50 -21.54
CA GLY A 78 0.62 10.07 -22.86
C GLY A 78 0.12 11.24 -23.73
N VAL A 79 -0.76 10.92 -24.67
CA VAL A 79 -1.40 11.88 -25.61
C VAL A 79 -2.14 13.01 -24.86
N GLY A 80 -2.50 12.81 -23.59
CA GLY A 80 -3.11 13.84 -22.76
C GLY A 80 -2.21 15.06 -22.50
N SER A 81 -0.88 14.91 -22.52
CA SER A 81 0.07 16.03 -22.37
C SER A 81 0.00 17.03 -23.53
N ILE A 82 -0.55 16.61 -24.68
CA ILE A 82 -0.73 17.41 -25.90
C ILE A 82 -2.07 18.17 -25.86
N LEU A 83 -3.00 17.76 -24.99
CA LEU A 83 -4.31 18.42 -24.87
C LEU A 83 -4.22 19.74 -24.09
N PRO A 84 -5.00 20.77 -24.47
CA PRO A 84 -5.17 21.97 -23.66
C PRO A 84 -5.66 21.62 -22.24
N SER A 85 -5.19 22.39 -21.24
CA SER A 85 -5.49 22.14 -19.82
C SER A 85 -6.99 22.07 -19.49
N GLY A 86 -7.83 22.83 -20.19
CA GLY A 86 -9.29 22.74 -20.06
C GLY A 86 -9.86 21.38 -20.47
N LEU A 87 -9.32 20.77 -21.53
CA LEU A 87 -9.74 19.45 -22.02
C LEU A 87 -9.23 18.33 -21.12
N GLN A 88 -8.02 18.46 -20.58
CA GLN A 88 -7.50 17.55 -19.55
C GLN A 88 -8.41 17.53 -18.32
N ARG A 89 -8.85 18.72 -17.86
CA ARG A 89 -9.76 18.85 -16.72
C ARG A 89 -11.13 18.22 -16.99
N LEU A 90 -11.72 18.48 -18.15
CA LEU A 90 -13.00 17.85 -18.54
C LEU A 90 -12.90 16.33 -18.62
N ALA A 91 -11.81 15.80 -19.18
CA ALA A 91 -11.57 14.37 -19.23
C ALA A 91 -11.44 13.75 -17.82
N LEU A 92 -10.68 14.40 -16.92
CA LEU A 92 -10.57 13.99 -15.52
C LEU A 92 -11.92 14.03 -14.82
N ASP A 93 -12.68 15.12 -14.97
CA ASP A 93 -13.98 15.30 -14.33
C ASP A 93 -14.98 14.25 -14.80
N GLY A 94 -14.98 13.90 -16.09
CA GLY A 94 -15.79 12.81 -16.64
C GLY A 94 -15.44 11.44 -16.05
N ILE A 95 -14.15 11.12 -15.96
CA ILE A 95 -13.68 9.87 -15.35
C ILE A 95 -14.06 9.79 -13.86
N PHE A 96 -13.87 10.88 -13.12
CA PHE A 96 -14.28 10.95 -11.73
C PHE A 96 -15.80 10.87 -11.57
N ALA A 97 -16.58 11.44 -12.49
CA ALA A 97 -18.04 11.31 -12.49
C ALA A 97 -18.47 9.84 -12.67
N ILE A 98 -17.82 9.10 -13.59
CA ILE A 98 -18.05 7.66 -13.76
C ILE A 98 -17.68 6.89 -12.49
N GLY A 99 -16.53 7.21 -11.88
CA GLY A 99 -16.12 6.61 -10.61
C GLY A 99 -17.13 6.85 -9.49
N ARG A 100 -17.57 8.11 -9.29
CA ARG A 100 -18.59 8.45 -8.30
C ARG A 100 -19.94 7.77 -8.57
N ALA A 101 -20.32 7.61 -9.83
CA ALA A 101 -21.56 6.94 -10.20
C ALA A 101 -21.59 5.46 -9.75
N GLN A 102 -20.43 4.78 -9.68
CA GLN A 102 -20.34 3.42 -9.12
C GLN A 102 -20.74 3.34 -7.64
N LEU A 103 -20.61 4.45 -6.92
CA LEU A 103 -20.99 4.60 -5.51
C LEU A 103 -22.36 5.27 -5.32
N SER A 104 -23.08 5.57 -6.40
CA SER A 104 -24.38 6.23 -6.31
C SER A 104 -25.41 5.31 -5.64
N GLU A 105 -26.35 5.91 -4.92
CA GLU A 105 -27.50 5.22 -4.31
C GLU A 105 -28.33 4.43 -5.35
N SER A 106 -28.27 4.78 -6.63
CA SER A 106 -28.93 4.03 -7.71
C SER A 106 -28.21 2.74 -8.12
N VAL A 107 -26.88 2.68 -7.94
CA VAL A 107 -26.03 1.55 -8.36
C VAL A 107 -25.68 0.68 -7.17
N LEU A 108 -25.31 1.28 -6.03
CA LEU A 108 -24.84 0.60 -4.84
C LEU A 108 -25.97 0.49 -3.80
N ASN A 109 -26.97 -0.33 -4.10
CA ASN A 109 -28.09 -0.61 -3.20
C ASN A 109 -28.49 -2.10 -3.28
N GLU A 110 -29.38 -2.52 -2.38
CA GLU A 110 -29.86 -3.92 -2.31
C GLU A 110 -30.85 -4.29 -3.44
N SER A 111 -31.52 -3.30 -4.05
CA SER A 111 -32.48 -3.54 -5.14
C SER A 111 -31.81 -3.72 -6.52
N ASN A 112 -30.55 -3.30 -6.66
CA ASN A 112 -29.73 -3.46 -7.85
C ASN A 112 -28.90 -4.76 -7.73
N PRO A 113 -29.00 -5.72 -8.67
CA PRO A 113 -28.24 -6.97 -8.62
C PRO A 113 -26.71 -6.80 -8.54
N LEU A 114 -26.16 -5.76 -9.19
CA LEU A 114 -24.73 -5.45 -9.09
C LEU A 114 -24.40 -4.83 -7.73
N GLY A 115 -25.24 -3.92 -7.25
CA GLY A 115 -25.10 -3.27 -5.94
C GLY A 115 -25.12 -4.27 -4.80
N SER A 116 -26.13 -5.13 -4.75
CA SER A 116 -26.30 -6.15 -3.71
C SER A 116 -25.14 -7.15 -3.69
N SER A 117 -24.66 -7.59 -4.85
CA SER A 117 -23.47 -8.46 -4.94
C SER A 117 -22.21 -7.78 -4.38
N ARG A 118 -22.01 -6.49 -4.67
CA ARG A 118 -20.87 -5.73 -4.14
C ARG A 118 -20.99 -5.52 -2.63
N LEU A 119 -22.18 -5.19 -2.15
CA LEU A 119 -22.45 -5.01 -0.72
C LEU A 119 -22.25 -6.32 0.06
N ALA A 120 -22.69 -7.46 -0.48
CA ALA A 120 -22.45 -8.78 0.13
C ALA A 120 -20.95 -9.10 0.23
N LYS A 121 -20.17 -8.83 -0.83
CA LYS A 121 -18.71 -9.01 -0.80
C LYS A 121 -18.02 -8.07 0.19
N LEU A 122 -18.49 -6.82 0.31
CA LEU A 122 -17.98 -5.89 1.31
C LEU A 122 -18.25 -6.35 2.73
N ARG A 123 -19.48 -6.81 3.02
CA ARG A 123 -19.82 -7.39 4.33
C ARG A 123 -18.87 -8.53 4.67
N HIS A 124 -18.67 -9.46 3.72
CA HIS A 124 -17.72 -10.56 3.89
C HIS A 124 -16.29 -10.08 4.18
N ILE A 125 -15.77 -9.08 3.44
CA ILE A 125 -14.44 -8.51 3.69
C ILE A 125 -14.31 -7.94 5.11
N PHE A 126 -15.36 -7.28 5.62
CA PHE A 126 -15.37 -6.70 6.96
C PHE A 126 -15.56 -7.75 8.06
N GLU A 127 -16.41 -8.75 7.84
CA GLU A 127 -16.64 -9.87 8.76
C GLU A 127 -15.38 -10.74 8.92
N GLU A 128 -14.63 -10.95 7.84
CA GLU A 128 -13.34 -11.64 7.91
C GLU A 128 -12.25 -10.82 8.63
N GLY A 129 -12.45 -9.53 8.84
CA GLY A 129 -11.50 -8.64 9.51
C GLY A 129 -10.16 -8.46 8.76
N LYS A 130 -10.11 -8.76 7.46
CA LYS A 130 -8.85 -8.75 6.68
C LYS A 130 -8.47 -7.36 6.14
N SER A 131 -9.43 -6.45 5.94
CA SER A 131 -9.18 -5.19 5.21
C SER A 131 -8.45 -4.10 6.00
N LEU A 132 -8.42 -4.17 7.33
CA LEU A 132 -7.86 -3.14 8.22
C LEU A 132 -6.95 -3.75 9.29
N GLN A 133 -6.21 -4.80 8.94
CA GLN A 133 -5.24 -5.38 9.86
C GLN A 133 -4.04 -4.42 10.03
N LEU A 134 -4.10 -3.59 11.07
CA LEU A 134 -2.90 -2.97 11.64
C LEU A 134 -2.17 -4.04 12.45
N GLN A 135 -1.56 -5.01 11.76
CA GLN A 135 -0.64 -5.94 12.40
C GLN A 135 0.60 -5.14 12.83
N PHE A 136 0.69 -4.83 14.12
CA PHE A 136 1.95 -4.52 14.77
C PHE A 136 2.53 -5.86 15.22
N PRO A 137 3.55 -6.42 14.54
CA PRO A 137 4.19 -7.62 15.02
C PRO A 137 4.70 -7.39 16.45
N ALA A 138 4.44 -8.33 17.34
CA ALA A 138 4.87 -8.27 18.74
C ALA A 138 6.41 -8.20 18.86
N GLU A 139 7.14 -8.57 17.82
CA GLU A 139 8.61 -8.50 17.77
C GLU A 139 9.18 -7.08 17.67
N ASP A 140 8.35 -6.02 17.53
CA ASP A 140 8.82 -4.64 17.35
C ASP A 140 9.23 -3.91 18.66
N LEU A 141 9.15 -4.58 19.83
CA LEU A 141 9.46 -4.01 21.15
C LEU A 141 10.76 -4.53 21.79
N GLY A 142 11.64 -5.18 21.03
CA GLY A 142 12.96 -5.58 21.52
C GLY A 142 14.03 -4.53 21.23
N PHE A 143 14.45 -3.77 22.25
CA PHE A 143 15.80 -3.22 22.30
C PHE A 143 16.76 -4.30 22.79
#